data_AF-A0A7C3QYI9-F1
#
_entry.id   AF-A0A7C3QYI9-F1
#
_cell.length_a   1.000
_cell.length_b   1.000
_cell.length_c   1.000
_cell.angle_alpha   90.00
_cell.angle_beta   90.00
_cell.angle_gamma   90.00
#
_symmetry.space_group_name_H-M   'P 1'
#
loop_
_entity.id
_entity.type
_entity.pdbx_description
1 polymer ?
#
loop_
_entity_poly.entity_id
_entity_poly.type
_entity_poly.pdbx_seq_one_letter_code
_entity_poly.pdbx_strand_id
1 'polypeptide(L)'
;AIFPQLEPILRYAGAAYILYLAFGILKASYGFEERNIRPLGIPHGLTLQILNPKLLVYAFTVFSGFLTSTSSNIIWIAMAAVLLAAISFCATSAWALFGMGIKIWLQDPRLRTTVNILLSLSLMYTAITLTGIL
;
A
#
# COMPACT_ATOMS: atom_id res chain seq x y z
N ALA A 1 -26.51 10.17 1.20
CA ALA A 1 -25.94 9.15 0.30
C ALA A 1 -25.66 9.79 -1.06
N ILE A 2 -24.42 10.19 -1.33
CA ILE A 2 -24.01 10.88 -2.59
C ILE A 2 -23.17 9.95 -3.50
N PHE A 3 -22.90 8.71 -3.08
CA PHE A 3 -21.86 7.88 -3.72
C PHE A 3 -22.27 6.81 -4.76
N PRO A 4 -23.54 6.50 -5.09
CA PRO A 4 -23.83 5.39 -6.01
C PRO A 4 -23.38 5.66 -7.45
N GLN A 5 -23.24 6.93 -7.85
CA GLN A 5 -22.74 7.31 -9.18
C GLN A 5 -21.21 7.46 -9.22
N LEU A 6 -20.57 7.73 -8.08
CA LEU A 6 -19.12 7.92 -7.99
C LEU A 6 -18.37 6.58 -7.94
N GLU A 7 -18.99 5.57 -7.32
CA GLU A 7 -18.45 4.22 -7.21
C GLU A 7 -18.03 3.61 -8.56
N PRO A 8 -18.88 3.54 -9.60
CA PRO A 8 -18.47 2.95 -10.88
C PRO A 8 -17.34 3.74 -11.56
N ILE A 9 -17.35 5.07 -11.45
CA ILE A 9 -16.30 5.92 -12.02
C ILE A 9 -14.95 5.65 -11.34
N LEU A 10 -14.93 5.65 -10.01
CA LEU A 10 -13.74 5.33 -9.20
C LEU A 10 -13.25 3.90 -9.45
N ARG A 11 -14.17 2.95 -9.64
CA ARG A 11 -13.87 1.55 -9.94
C ARG A 11 -13.12 1.40 -11.26
N TYR A 12 -13.62 1.96 -12.35
CA TYR A 12 -12.95 1.91 -13.65
C TYR A 12 -11.65 2.72 -13.67
N ALA A 13 -11.62 3.90 -13.05
CA ALA A 13 -10.41 4.70 -12.92
C ALA A 13 -9.31 3.98 -12.12
N GLY A 14 -9.69 3.34 -11.01
CA GLY A 14 -8.79 2.52 -10.20
C GLY A 14 -8.26 1.31 -10.98
N ALA A 15 -9.12 0.61 -11.72
CA ALA A 15 -8.70 -0.51 -12.57
C ALA A 15 -7.70 -0.07 -13.65
N ALA A 16 -7.95 1.06 -14.33
CA ALA A 16 -7.03 1.62 -15.31
C ALA A 16 -5.67 1.98 -14.67
N TYR A 17 -5.68 2.56 -13.47
CA TYR A 17 -4.46 2.87 -12.73
C TYR A 17 -3.68 1.60 -12.32
N ILE A 18 -4.36 0.56 -11.86
CA ILE A 18 -3.73 -0.73 -11.53
C ILE A 18 -3.10 -1.36 -12.78
N LEU A 19 -3.77 -1.31 -13.94
CA LEU A 19 -3.21 -1.77 -15.21
C LEU A 19 -1.97 -0.96 -15.63
N TYR A 20 -2.00 0.36 -15.42
CA TYR A 20 -0.83 1.20 -15.64
C TYR A 20 0.35 0.78 -14.74
N LEU A 21 0.10 0.49 -13.46
CA LEU A 21 1.13 -0.02 -12.54
C LEU A 21 1.66 -1.40 -12.95
N ALA A 22 0.78 -2.31 -13.38
CA ALA A 22 1.16 -3.64 -13.88
C ALA A 22 2.16 -3.52 -15.05
N PHE A 23 1.85 -2.66 -16.02
CA PHE A 23 2.75 -2.37 -17.14
C PHE A 23 4.08 -1.75 -16.69
N GLY A 24 4.04 -0.86 -15.69
CA GLY A 24 5.24 -0.31 -15.06
C GLY A 24 6.15 -1.38 -14.45
N ILE A 25 5.58 -2.38 -13.77
CA ILE A 25 6.33 -3.50 -13.18
C ILE A 25 6.92 -4.39 -14.27
N LEU A 26 6.18 -4.70 -15.35
CA LEU A 26 6.72 -5.49 -16.47
C LEU A 26 7.94 -4.82 -17.11
N LYS A 27 7.91 -3.50 -17.26
CA LYS A 27 9.01 -2.72 -17.84
C LYS A 27 10.12 -2.40 -16.86
N ALA A 28 9.98 -2.72 -15.57
CA ALA A 28 10.98 -2.44 -14.55
C ALA A 28 12.24 -3.31 -14.75
N SER A 29 13.14 -2.88 -15.63
CA SER A 29 14.42 -3.54 -15.89
C SER A 29 15.64 -2.76 -15.37
N TYR A 30 15.42 -1.56 -14.81
CA TYR A 30 16.50 -0.80 -14.20
C TYR A 30 17.06 -1.58 -13.00
N GLY A 31 18.39 -1.75 -12.96
CA GLY A 31 19.07 -2.31 -11.80
C GLY A 31 18.75 -1.50 -10.55
N PHE A 32 18.99 -2.08 -9.37
CA PHE A 32 18.96 -1.32 -8.13
C PHE A 32 20.15 -0.37 -8.10
N GLU A 33 20.15 0.68 -8.93
CA GLU A 33 21.12 1.77 -8.79
C GLU A 33 20.86 2.45 -7.47
N GLU A 34 21.86 2.39 -6.59
CA GLU A 34 21.86 3.16 -5.35
C GLU A 34 22.00 4.63 -5.71
N ARG A 35 20.86 5.28 -5.97
CA ARG A 35 20.81 6.73 -5.87
C ARG A 35 21.22 7.07 -4.44
N ASN A 36 22.25 7.90 -4.34
CA ASN A 36 22.75 8.43 -3.08
C ASN A 36 21.74 9.45 -2.52
N ILE A 37 20.57 8.96 -2.12
CA ILE A 37 19.50 9.75 -1.51
C ILE A 37 19.79 9.78 -0.02
N ARG A 38 19.87 10.98 0.55
CA ARG A 38 20.02 11.13 2.00
C ARG A 38 18.86 10.43 2.71
N PRO A 39 19.12 9.53 3.67
CA PRO A 39 18.05 8.89 4.42
C PRO A 39 17.27 9.96 5.17
N LEU A 40 15.94 9.96 4.98
CA LEU A 40 15.04 10.81 5.74
C LEU A 40 15.06 10.35 7.20
N GLY A 41 15.40 11.26 8.11
CA GLY A 41 15.37 10.97 9.55
C GLY A 41 13.95 10.69 10.05
N ILE A 42 13.85 10.06 11.23
CA ILE A 42 12.59 9.71 11.92
C ILE A 42 11.54 10.85 11.91
N PRO A 43 11.86 12.12 12.26
CA PRO A 43 10.83 13.16 12.31
C PRO A 43 10.20 13.45 10.94
N HIS A 44 11.00 13.46 9.87
CA HIS A 44 10.50 13.65 8.52
C HIS A 44 9.62 12.46 8.08
N GLY A 45 10.04 11.24 8.45
CA GLY A 45 9.23 10.04 8.22
C GLY A 45 7.89 10.07 8.94
N LEU A 46 7.83 10.59 10.17
CA LEU A 46 6.59 10.72 10.93
C LEU A 46 5.63 11.71 10.28
N THR A 47 6.12 12.88 9.85
CA THR A 47 5.30 13.87 9.13
C THR A 47 4.73 13.30 7.83
N LEU A 48 5.53 12.54 7.07
CA LEU A 48 5.08 11.88 5.85
C LEU A 48 3.97 10.84 6.10
N GLN A 49 3.97 10.17 7.24
CA GLN A 49 2.89 9.23 7.60
C GLN A 49 1.57 9.96 7.88
N ILE A 50 1.60 11.11 8.56
CA ILE A 50 0.40 11.91 8.84
C ILE A 50 -0.21 12.46 7.55
N LEU A 51 0.65 12.86 6.59
CA LEU A 51 0.22 13.37 5.29
C LEU A 51 -0.21 12.27 4.31
N ASN A 52 -0.09 10.99 4.67
CA ASN A 52 -0.43 9.87 3.79
C ASN A 52 -1.95 9.60 3.81
N PRO A 53 -2.70 9.93 2.74
CA PRO A 53 -4.14 9.72 2.71
C PRO A 53 -4.53 8.24 2.83
N LYS A 54 -3.66 7.32 2.42
CA LYS A 54 -3.89 5.87 2.57
C LYS A 54 -4.02 5.48 4.04
N LEU A 55 -3.19 6.06 4.91
CA LEU A 55 -3.23 5.78 6.35
C LEU A 55 -4.50 6.32 6.98
N LEU A 56 -4.92 7.53 6.59
CA LEU A 56 -6.16 8.14 7.10
C LEU A 56 -7.40 7.33 6.70
N VAL A 57 -7.48 6.92 5.43
CA VAL A 57 -8.57 6.06 4.95
C VAL A 57 -8.59 4.73 5.71
N TYR A 58 -7.44 4.10 5.93
CA TYR A 58 -7.35 2.88 6.73
C TYR A 58 -7.84 3.09 8.17
N ALA A 59 -7.38 4.15 8.83
CA ALA A 59 -7.82 4.49 10.19
C ALA A 59 -9.35 4.68 10.24
N PHE A 60 -9.92 5.45 9.32
CA PHE A 60 -11.38 5.64 9.26
C PHE A 60 -12.14 4.33 9.02
N THR A 61 -11.63 3.45 8.15
CA THR A 61 -12.23 2.13 7.92
C THR A 61 -12.21 1.27 9.18
N VAL A 62 -11.08 1.24 9.91
CA VAL A 62 -10.98 0.47 11.17
C VAL A 62 -11.91 1.05 12.24
N PHE A 63 -11.94 2.38 12.39
CA PHE A 63 -12.79 3.02 13.38
C PHE A 63 -14.27 2.84 13.09
N SER A 64 -14.70 3.08 11.84
CA SER A 64 -16.10 2.93 11.44
C SER A 64 -16.57 1.46 11.36
N GLY A 65 -15.68 0.54 11.02
CA GLY A 65 -16.01 -0.88 10.87
C GLY A 65 -15.99 -1.66 12.19
N PHE A 66 -15.08 -1.32 13.10
CA PHE A 66 -14.81 -2.17 14.28
C PHE A 66 -14.85 -1.44 15.63
N LEU A 67 -14.61 -0.12 15.67
CA LEU A 67 -14.46 0.63 16.92
C LEU A 67 -15.60 1.61 17.20
N THR A 68 -16.69 1.54 16.43
CA THR A 68 -17.88 2.40 16.60
C THR A 68 -18.47 2.31 18.01
N SER A 69 -18.43 1.15 18.66
CA SER A 69 -18.90 1.00 20.06
C SER A 69 -17.96 1.61 21.10
N THR A 70 -16.70 1.84 20.73
CA THR A 70 -15.62 2.31 21.62
C THR A 70 -15.44 3.84 21.52
N SER A 71 -16.21 4.50 20.64
CA SER A 71 -16.07 5.93 20.33
C SER A 71 -16.61 6.88 21.41
N SER A 72 -17.19 6.36 22.50
CA SER A 72 -17.78 7.17 23.57
C SER A 72 -16.75 7.73 24.56
N ASN A 73 -15.53 7.19 24.59
CA ASN A 73 -14.51 7.58 25.56
C ASN A 73 -13.16 7.86 24.85
N ILE A 74 -12.65 9.07 25.07
CA ILE A 74 -11.43 9.58 24.44
C ILE A 74 -10.19 8.74 24.77
N ILE A 75 -10.13 8.13 25.96
CA ILE A 75 -9.00 7.31 26.40
C ILE A 75 -8.92 6.05 25.55
N TRP A 76 -10.06 5.39 25.30
CA TRP A 76 -10.11 4.19 24.47
C TRP A 76 -9.78 4.47 23.00
N ILE A 77 -10.20 5.62 22.47
CA ILE A 77 -9.82 6.08 21.13
C ILE A 77 -8.31 6.29 21.04
N ALA A 78 -7.71 6.97 22.03
CA ALA A 78 -6.27 7.23 22.06
C ALA A 78 -5.47 5.91 22.15
N MET A 79 -5.90 4.97 22.99
CA MET A 79 -5.28 3.64 23.09
C MET A 79 -5.36 2.87 21.76
N ALA A 80 -6.54 2.86 21.12
CA ALA A 80 -6.71 2.19 19.83
C ALA A 80 -5.83 2.81 18.74
N ALA A 81 -5.70 4.15 18.71
CA ALA A 81 -4.84 4.83 17.76
C ALA A 81 -3.35 4.47 17.96
N VAL A 82 -2.87 4.45 19.22
CA VAL A 82 -1.49 4.05 19.54
C VAL A 82 -1.23 2.60 19.15
N LEU A 83 -2.14 1.69 19.46
CA LEU A 83 -2.03 0.28 19.07
C LEU A 83 -2.02 0.10 17.54
N LEU A 84 -2.92 0.79 16.84
CA LEU A 84 -2.99 0.74 15.38
C LEU A 84 -1.70 1.26 14.75
N ALA A 85 -1.15 2.36 15.27
CA ALA A 85 0.14 2.90 14.83
C ALA A 85 1.29 1.92 15.09
N ALA A 86 1.35 1.30 16.28
CA ALA A 86 2.38 0.32 16.62
C ALA A 86 2.33 -0.92 15.72
N ILE A 87 1.13 -1.47 15.49
CA ILE A 87 0.93 -2.62 14.60
C ILE A 87 1.32 -2.25 13.17
N SER A 88 0.89 -1.08 12.69
CA SER A 88 1.21 -0.59 11.34
C SER A 88 2.72 -0.38 11.16
N PHE A 89 3.40 0.15 12.18
CA PHE A 89 4.85 0.32 12.18
C PHE A 89 5.57 -1.03 12.15
N CYS A 90 5.18 -1.99 12.99
CA CYS A 90 5.75 -3.33 13.00
C CYS A 90 5.53 -4.05 11.67
N ALA A 91 4.31 -3.99 11.11
CA ALA A 91 3.98 -4.61 9.83
C ALA A 91 4.79 -4.00 8.67
N THR A 92 4.89 -2.67 8.63
CA THR A 92 5.67 -1.96 7.59
C THR A 92 7.16 -2.25 7.73
N SER A 93 7.68 -2.31 8.96
CA SER A 93 9.08 -2.65 9.22
C SER A 93 9.41 -4.09 8.83
N ALA A 94 8.54 -5.04 9.18
CA ALA A 94 8.68 -6.44 8.77
C ALA A 94 8.67 -6.58 7.24
N TRP A 95 7.75 -5.88 6.56
CA TRP A 95 7.68 -5.85 5.10
C TRP A 95 8.93 -5.23 4.47
N ALA A 96 9.45 -4.13 5.02
CA ALA A 96 10.67 -3.49 4.55
C ALA A 96 11.92 -4.37 4.74
N LEU A 97 12.05 -5.01 5.90
CA LEU A 97 13.12 -5.98 6.19
C LEU A 97 13.07 -7.17 5.23
N PHE A 98 11.87 -7.70 4.99
CA PHE A 98 11.67 -8.78 4.03
C PHE A 98 12.04 -8.36 2.60
N GLY A 99 11.63 -7.15 2.18
CA GLY A 99 12.01 -6.57 0.89
C GLY A 99 13.52 -6.41 0.73
N MET A 100 14.24 -6.01 1.79
CA MET A 100 15.71 -5.96 1.77
C MET A 100 16.34 -7.34 1.61
N GLY A 101 15.77 -8.38 2.23
CA GLY A 101 16.21 -9.76 2.04
C GLY A 101 16.03 -10.24 0.60
N ILE A 102 14.84 -10.03 0.03
CA ILE A 102 14.52 -10.44 -1.34
C ILE A 102 15.35 -9.66 -2.37
N LYS A 103 15.72 -8.40 -2.09
CA LYS A 103 16.55 -7.56 -2.97
C LYS A 103 17.83 -8.28 -3.41
N ILE A 104 18.44 -9.08 -2.51
CA ILE A 104 19.67 -9.85 -2.81
C ILE A 104 19.42 -10.85 -3.95
N TRP A 105 18.29 -11.55 -3.95
CA TRP A 105 17.95 -12.52 -4.99
C TRP A 105 17.49 -11.85 -6.30
N LEU A 106 16.87 -10.67 -6.23
CA LEU A 106 16.46 -9.90 -7.43
C LEU A 106 17.61 -9.19 -8.14
N GLN A 107 18.85 -9.31 -7.64
CA GLN A 107 20.02 -8.89 -8.40
C GLN A 107 20.23 -9.74 -9.66
N ASP A 108 19.76 -10.99 -9.67
CA ASP A 108 19.75 -11.83 -10.88
C ASP A 108 18.67 -11.33 -11.87
N PRO A 109 19.05 -10.90 -13.10
CA PRO A 109 18.12 -10.40 -14.10
C PRO A 109 17.03 -11.41 -14.49
N ARG A 110 17.33 -12.72 -14.45
CA ARG A 110 16.36 -13.77 -14.80
C ARG A 110 15.28 -13.88 -13.72
N LEU A 111 15.69 -14.01 -12.46
CA LEU A 111 14.76 -14.09 -11.33
C LEU A 111 13.92 -12.82 -11.22
N ARG A 112 14.54 -11.65 -11.39
CA ARG A 112 13.83 -10.36 -11.39
C ARG A 112 12.74 -10.30 -12.45
N THR A 113 13.03 -10.74 -13.68
CA THR A 113 12.05 -10.74 -14.77
C THR A 113 10.88 -11.68 -14.47
N THR A 114 11.16 -12.88 -13.97
CA THR A 114 10.11 -13.84 -13.56
C THR A 114 9.22 -13.26 -12.46
N VAL A 115 9.81 -12.66 -11.41
CA VAL A 115 9.06 -12.02 -10.32
C VAL A 115 8.21 -10.85 -10.83
N ASN A 116 8.76 -10.00 -11.70
CA ASN A 116 8.02 -8.88 -12.29
C ASN A 116 6.83 -9.35 -13.13
N ILE A 117 6.99 -10.42 -13.91
CA ILE A 117 5.89 -11.02 -14.69
C ILE A 117 4.81 -11.53 -13.74
N LEU A 118 5.17 -12.28 -12.69
CA LEU A 118 4.21 -12.80 -11.71
C LEU A 118 3.45 -11.68 -11.00
N LEU A 119 4.16 -10.64 -10.53
CA LEU A 119 3.55 -9.49 -9.87
C LEU A 119 2.62 -8.71 -10.80
N SER A 120 3.04 -8.51 -12.05
CA SER A 120 2.20 -7.84 -13.04
C SER A 120 0.94 -8.64 -13.36
N LEU A 121 1.04 -9.95 -13.55
CA LEU A 121 -0.13 -10.79 -13.81
C LEU A 121 -1.11 -10.75 -12.64
N SER A 122 -0.60 -10.75 -11.39
CA SER A 122 -1.43 -10.61 -10.19
C SER A 122 -2.15 -9.24 -10.12
N LEU A 123 -1.47 -8.15 -10.52
CA LEU A 123 -2.10 -6.83 -10.62
C LEU A 123 -3.14 -6.77 -11.74
N MET A 124 -2.86 -7.35 -12.91
CA MET A 124 -3.82 -7.44 -14.01
C MET A 124 -5.07 -8.21 -13.57
N TYR A 125 -4.88 -9.35 -12.89
CA TYR A 125 -5.97 -10.12 -12.30
C TYR A 125 -6.80 -9.26 -11.35
N THR A 126 -6.15 -8.56 -10.42
CA THR A 126 -6.80 -7.65 -9.47
C THR A 126 -7.58 -6.53 -10.18
N ALA A 127 -7.04 -5.95 -11.25
CA ALA A 127 -7.73 -4.92 -12.02
C ALA A 127 -8.99 -5.45 -12.70
N ILE A 128 -8.93 -6.66 -13.27
CA ILE A 128 -10.08 -7.28 -13.93
C ILE A 128 -11.16 -7.62 -12.90
N THR A 129 -10.80 -8.27 -11.78
CA THR A 129 -11.74 -8.54 -10.69
C THR A 129 -12.32 -7.25 -10.12
N LEU A 130 -11.51 -6.19 -10.02
CA LEU A 130 -11.98 -4.90 -9.56
C LEU A 130 -13.09 -4.37 -10.46
N THR A 131 -13.08 -4.59 -11.78
CA THR A 131 -14.18 -4.16 -12.68
C THR A 131 -15.47 -4.99 -12.56
N GLY A 132 -15.42 -6.17 -11.93
CA GLY A 132 -16.60 -7.04 -11.70
C GLY A 132 -17.04 -7.83 -12.92
N ILE A 133 -16.14 -7.94 -13.91
CA ILE A 133 -16.31 -8.77 -15.10
C ILE A 133 -15.99 -10.24 -14.78
N LEU A 134 -15.11 -10.47 -13.82
CA LEU A 134 -14.86 -11.75 -13.12
C LEU A 134 -15.46 -11.68 -11.72
#